data_AF-D8REK7-F1
#
_entry.id   AF-D8REK7-F1
#
_cell.length_a   1.000
_cell.length_b   1.000
_cell.length_c   1.000
_cell.angle_alpha   90.00
_cell.angle_beta   90.00
_cell.angle_gamma   90.00
#
_symmetry.space_group_name_H-M   'P 1'
#
loop_
_entity.id
_entity.type
_entity.pdbx_description
1 polymer ?
#
loop_
_entity_poly.entity_id
_entity_poly.type
_entity_poly.pdbx_seq_one_letter_code
_entity_poly.pdbx_strand_id
1 'polypeptide(L)'
;MSLVNLLRSDRPRRGSICPTVVFTFADSLSDGGNRDIEACGKTLSGMFPYDITYGRPTGRYSDGLVIPDFLIQKLHRASNSMAPSLLTISCVTAPRSWVNTAARIALHGALYMVEIGGGDINFGLPLGGGYVINVTIPAVIRGLADGIHNLYAHGARHVLLYNMPRADCSPNYLQSFQQFPVYHYNKDGCIVEIAQLISYFNSQLQALAAELTQEYPGLTVYYFDWFAANTYVLENMDEFGFTNSLQSCCGGGGKFNCDGDGLCGCAPLNHTDAVYTVCEMKKSLERSKDNPEIRASR
;
A
#
# COMPACT_ATOMS: atom_id res chain seq x y z
N MET A 1 6.03 17.19 -10.83
CA MET A 1 5.08 16.76 -11.89
C MET A 1 4.00 15.91 -11.22
N SER A 2 2.71 16.09 -11.50
CA SER A 2 1.64 15.34 -10.78
C SER A 2 1.58 13.86 -11.21
N LEU A 3 1.26 12.95 -10.28
CA LEU A 3 0.98 11.53 -10.56
C LEU A 3 -0.10 11.36 -11.64
N VAL A 4 -1.07 12.28 -11.70
CA VAL A 4 -2.10 12.30 -12.75
C VAL A 4 -1.48 12.45 -14.14
N ASN A 5 -0.40 13.23 -14.27
CA ASN A 5 0.32 13.38 -15.54
C ASN A 5 1.17 12.15 -15.90
N LEU A 6 1.59 11.36 -14.90
CA LEU A 6 2.23 10.07 -15.13
C LEU A 6 1.23 9.04 -15.69
N LEU A 7 -0.02 9.07 -15.22
CA LEU A 7 -1.05 8.07 -15.54
C LEU A 7 -1.97 8.41 -16.73
N ARG A 8 -2.11 9.67 -17.13
CA ARG A 8 -3.08 10.11 -18.17
C ARG A 8 -2.56 10.10 -19.61
N SER A 9 -1.39 9.53 -19.88
CA SER A 9 -0.72 9.70 -21.17
C SER A 9 -1.00 8.52 -22.14
N ASP A 10 -2.12 8.57 -22.88
CA ASP A 10 -2.32 7.70 -24.07
C ASP A 10 -1.35 8.04 -25.23
N ARG A 11 -0.62 9.17 -25.13
CA ARG A 11 0.50 9.54 -26.01
C ARG A 11 1.55 10.31 -25.22
N PRO A 12 2.84 9.91 -25.24
CA PRO A 12 3.88 10.59 -24.47
C PRO A 12 3.96 12.06 -24.88
N ARG A 13 3.69 12.96 -23.92
CA ARG A 13 3.94 14.41 -24.07
C ARG A 13 5.42 14.68 -23.78
N ARG A 14 5.98 15.77 -24.31
CA ARG A 14 7.32 16.23 -23.89
C ARG A 14 7.34 16.37 -22.36
N GLY A 15 8.14 15.54 -21.69
CA GLY A 15 8.28 15.48 -20.23
C GLY A 15 7.52 14.36 -19.50
N SER A 16 6.68 13.56 -20.16
CA SER A 16 6.08 12.36 -19.54
C SER A 16 7.03 11.17 -19.56
N ILE A 17 7.08 10.41 -18.47
CA ILE A 17 7.90 9.20 -18.35
C ILE A 17 7.04 7.99 -18.72
N CYS A 18 7.62 7.07 -19.50
CA CYS A 18 7.09 5.73 -19.71
C CYS A 18 8.09 4.75 -19.10
N PRO A 19 7.98 4.46 -17.79
CA PRO A 19 8.96 3.60 -17.13
C PRO A 19 8.89 2.20 -17.72
N THR A 20 10.03 1.66 -18.13
CA THR A 20 10.15 0.28 -18.65
C THR A 20 10.34 -0.74 -17.55
N VAL A 21 10.67 -0.29 -16.34
CA VAL A 21 10.87 -1.11 -15.14
C VAL A 21 10.26 -0.39 -13.94
N VAL A 22 9.57 -1.13 -13.07
CA VAL A 22 9.04 -0.63 -11.80
C VAL A 22 9.64 -1.46 -10.67
N PHE A 23 10.22 -0.77 -9.69
CA PHE A 23 10.68 -1.36 -8.44
C PHE A 23 9.72 -0.94 -7.33
N THR A 24 9.28 -1.88 -6.52
CA THR A 24 8.40 -1.61 -5.38
C THR A 24 9.12 -1.99 -4.10
N PHE A 25 9.23 -1.00 -3.20
CA PHE A 25 9.65 -1.15 -1.81
C PHE A 25 8.41 -0.87 -0.96
N ALA A 26 7.90 -1.89 -0.28
CA ALA A 26 6.57 -1.85 0.29
C ALA A 26 6.50 -2.56 1.64
N ASP A 27 5.57 -2.11 2.47
CA ASP A 27 4.96 -2.90 3.53
C ASP A 27 3.83 -3.77 2.93
N SER A 28 2.99 -4.38 3.77
CA SER A 28 1.95 -5.31 3.32
C SER A 28 0.90 -4.71 2.37
N LEU A 29 0.68 -3.39 2.44
CA LEU A 29 -0.35 -2.69 1.66
C LEU A 29 -0.02 -2.60 0.16
N SER A 30 1.27 -2.65 -0.17
CA SER A 30 1.77 -2.57 -1.55
C SER A 30 2.63 -3.80 -1.93
N ASP A 31 2.66 -4.84 -1.10
CA ASP A 31 3.40 -6.07 -1.40
C ASP A 31 2.67 -6.92 -2.44
N GLY A 32 3.31 -7.11 -3.60
CA GLY A 32 2.84 -7.96 -4.70
C GLY A 32 3.05 -9.47 -4.50
N GLY A 33 3.45 -9.91 -3.29
CA GLY A 33 3.71 -11.31 -2.93
C GLY A 33 5.16 -11.63 -2.58
N ASN A 34 6.01 -10.63 -2.47
CA ASN A 34 7.42 -10.81 -2.17
C ASN A 34 7.67 -11.46 -0.83
N ARG A 35 6.95 -11.03 0.20
CA ARG A 35 7.16 -11.57 1.54
C ARG A 35 6.87 -13.07 1.58
N ASP A 36 5.88 -13.51 0.80
CA ASP A 36 5.53 -14.94 0.68
C ASP A 36 6.58 -15.73 -0.10
N ILE A 37 7.08 -15.17 -1.20
CA ILE A 37 8.19 -15.76 -1.97
C ILE A 37 9.44 -15.92 -1.09
N GLU A 38 9.82 -14.87 -0.34
CA GLU A 38 10.96 -14.90 0.58
C GLU A 38 10.78 -15.92 1.70
N ALA A 39 9.55 -16.12 2.16
CA ALA A 39 9.21 -17.11 3.18
C ALA A 39 8.96 -18.52 2.61
N CYS A 40 9.14 -18.73 1.30
CA CYS A 40 8.85 -19.98 0.60
C CYS A 40 7.39 -20.44 0.77
N GLY A 41 6.42 -19.54 0.64
CA GLY A 41 4.98 -19.88 0.72
C GLY A 41 4.44 -20.00 2.14
N LYS A 42 5.18 -19.51 3.14
CA LYS A 42 4.89 -19.71 4.57
C LYS A 42 4.39 -18.45 5.28
N THR A 43 3.96 -17.42 4.54
CA THR A 43 3.30 -16.27 5.17
C THR A 43 1.81 -16.53 5.33
N LEU A 44 1.16 -15.66 6.11
CA LEU A 44 -0.29 -15.63 6.18
C LEU A 44 -0.91 -15.31 4.81
N SER A 45 -0.29 -14.43 4.03
CA SER A 45 -0.74 -14.07 2.67
C SER A 45 -0.58 -15.19 1.64
N GLY A 46 0.18 -16.24 1.96
CA GLY A 46 0.27 -17.49 1.19
C GLY A 46 -0.86 -18.48 1.49
N MET A 47 -1.80 -18.14 2.37
CA MET A 47 -2.90 -19.00 2.80
C MET A 47 -4.27 -18.43 2.38
N PHE A 48 -5.27 -19.29 2.26
CA PHE A 48 -6.66 -18.86 2.08
C PHE A 48 -7.11 -17.99 3.28
N PRO A 49 -7.91 -16.92 3.11
CA PRO A 49 -8.66 -16.51 1.93
C PRO A 49 -7.97 -15.43 1.08
N TYR A 50 -6.68 -15.18 1.26
CA TYR A 50 -5.97 -14.22 0.43
C TYR A 50 -6.04 -14.62 -1.06
N ASP A 51 -6.23 -13.62 -1.92
CA ASP A 51 -6.46 -13.78 -3.36
C ASP A 51 -7.64 -14.70 -3.75
N ILE A 52 -8.70 -14.75 -2.93
CA ILE A 52 -9.91 -15.52 -3.26
C ILE A 52 -10.50 -15.16 -4.63
N THR A 53 -10.34 -13.92 -5.09
CA THR A 53 -10.76 -13.46 -6.43
C THR A 53 -10.08 -14.25 -7.54
N TYR A 54 -8.85 -14.72 -7.31
CA TYR A 54 -8.07 -15.54 -8.25
C TYR A 54 -8.15 -17.04 -7.96
N GLY A 55 -8.86 -17.44 -6.89
CA GLY A 55 -9.05 -18.83 -6.49
C GLY A 55 -7.81 -19.49 -5.88
N ARG A 56 -6.71 -18.74 -5.66
CA ARG A 56 -5.51 -19.22 -4.96
C ARG A 56 -4.70 -18.03 -4.40
N PRO A 57 -4.04 -18.20 -3.24
CA PRO A 57 -3.12 -17.20 -2.68
C PRO A 57 -1.97 -16.87 -3.65
N THR A 58 -1.66 -15.59 -3.80
CA THR A 58 -0.51 -15.07 -4.56
C THR A 58 0.52 -14.37 -3.68
N GLY A 59 0.32 -14.41 -2.35
CA GLY A 59 1.18 -13.73 -1.38
C GLY A 59 0.79 -12.27 -1.11
N ARG A 60 -0.24 -11.75 -1.76
CA ARG A 60 -0.77 -10.40 -1.51
C ARG A 60 -1.59 -10.38 -0.23
N TYR A 61 -1.47 -9.32 0.57
CA TYR A 61 -2.30 -9.12 1.76
C TYR A 61 -3.67 -8.52 1.42
N SER A 62 -4.32 -9.04 0.38
CA SER A 62 -5.66 -8.67 -0.08
C SER A 62 -6.40 -9.88 -0.65
N ASP A 63 -7.69 -9.73 -0.96
CA ASP A 63 -8.50 -10.72 -1.67
C ASP A 63 -8.25 -10.73 -3.20
N GLY A 64 -7.37 -9.85 -3.66
CA GLY A 64 -6.91 -9.72 -5.04
C GLY A 64 -5.72 -8.75 -5.18
N LEU A 65 -5.74 -7.95 -6.24
CA LEU A 65 -4.63 -7.04 -6.58
C LEU A 65 -4.47 -5.89 -5.58
N VAL A 66 -3.23 -5.42 -5.44
CA VAL A 66 -2.89 -4.23 -4.63
C VAL A 66 -2.61 -3.02 -5.52
N ILE A 67 -2.55 -1.80 -4.94
CA ILE A 67 -2.42 -0.54 -5.69
C ILE A 67 -1.30 -0.58 -6.75
N PRO A 68 -0.07 -1.03 -6.44
CA PRO A 68 0.98 -1.14 -7.45
C PRO A 68 0.57 -1.94 -8.69
N ASP A 69 -0.17 -3.04 -8.54
CA ASP A 69 -0.60 -3.87 -9.68
C ASP A 69 -1.47 -3.07 -10.66
N PHE A 70 -2.42 -2.28 -10.15
CA PHE A 70 -3.28 -1.44 -11.01
C PHE A 70 -2.50 -0.31 -11.68
N LEU A 71 -1.58 0.30 -10.94
CA LEU A 71 -0.73 1.35 -11.50
C LEU A 71 0.12 0.79 -12.64
N ILE A 72 0.72 -0.38 -12.42
CA ILE A 72 1.51 -1.08 -13.42
C ILE A 72 0.64 -1.45 -14.63
N GLN A 73 -0.54 -2.02 -14.43
CA GLN A 73 -1.46 -2.32 -15.54
C GLN A 73 -1.84 -1.08 -16.35
N LYS A 74 -2.07 0.07 -15.71
CA LYS A 74 -2.32 1.34 -16.39
C LYS A 74 -1.09 1.83 -17.16
N LEU A 75 0.11 1.75 -16.57
CA LEU A 75 1.37 2.11 -17.22
C LEU A 75 1.69 1.20 -18.42
N HIS A 76 1.33 -0.09 -18.35
CA HIS A 76 1.47 -1.03 -19.46
C HIS A 76 0.58 -0.61 -20.64
N ARG A 77 -0.71 -0.34 -20.38
CA ARG A 77 -1.66 0.07 -21.42
C ARG A 77 -1.23 1.38 -22.10
N ALA A 78 -0.68 2.32 -21.34
CA ALA A 78 -0.19 3.60 -21.87
C ALA A 78 1.07 3.47 -22.74
N SER A 79 1.90 2.45 -22.52
CA SER A 79 3.22 2.34 -23.18
C SER A 79 3.23 1.48 -24.45
N ASN A 80 2.17 0.71 -24.75
CA ASN A 80 2.08 -0.20 -25.92
C ASN A 80 3.31 -1.11 -26.11
N SER A 81 4.08 -1.35 -25.04
CA SER A 81 5.33 -2.09 -25.02
C SER A 81 5.20 -3.30 -24.11
N MET A 82 6.10 -4.29 -24.30
CA MET A 82 6.22 -5.47 -23.44
C MET A 82 6.17 -5.07 -21.96
N ALA A 83 5.36 -5.80 -21.19
CA ALA A 83 5.14 -5.62 -19.76
C ALA A 83 6.45 -5.29 -19.02
N PRO A 84 6.53 -4.14 -18.31
CA PRO A 84 7.52 -3.92 -17.29
C PRO A 84 7.72 -5.16 -16.41
N SER A 85 8.94 -5.68 -16.40
CA SER A 85 9.33 -6.74 -15.50
C SER A 85 9.22 -6.20 -14.07
N LEU A 86 8.30 -6.77 -13.28
CA LEU A 86 8.18 -6.46 -11.87
C LEU A 86 9.43 -6.98 -11.15
N LEU A 87 10.26 -6.08 -10.61
CA LEU A 87 11.28 -6.46 -9.65
C LEU A 87 10.95 -5.78 -8.32
N THR A 88 10.06 -6.39 -7.57
CA THR A 88 9.77 -5.96 -6.20
C THR A 88 10.98 -6.39 -5.34
N ILE A 89 11.51 -5.49 -4.51
CA ILE A 89 12.59 -5.82 -3.54
C ILE A 89 11.99 -5.60 -2.15
N SER A 90 11.79 -6.70 -1.40
CA SER A 90 11.38 -6.62 0.01
C SER A 90 12.61 -6.29 0.86
N CYS A 91 12.41 -5.45 1.88
CA CYS A 91 13.47 -4.94 2.73
C CYS A 91 13.93 -6.01 3.74
N VAL A 92 14.58 -7.08 3.27
CA VAL A 92 15.32 -7.98 4.16
C VAL A 92 16.68 -8.44 3.61
N THR A 93 16.90 -8.56 2.29
CA THR A 93 18.25 -8.90 1.79
C THR A 93 18.52 -8.41 0.37
N ALA A 94 19.32 -7.35 0.20
CA ALA A 94 19.99 -7.07 -1.07
C ALA A 94 21.46 -6.66 -0.83
N PRO A 95 22.43 -7.55 -1.10
CA PRO A 95 23.86 -7.23 -1.01
C PRO A 95 24.29 -6.14 -2.01
N ARG A 96 25.24 -5.31 -1.58
CA ARG A 96 25.83 -4.12 -2.21
C ARG A 96 26.39 -4.25 -3.66
N SER A 97 26.28 -5.38 -4.37
CA SER A 97 27.17 -5.67 -5.52
C SER A 97 26.51 -5.89 -6.90
N TRP A 98 25.25 -5.50 -7.16
CA TRP A 98 24.54 -5.94 -8.38
C TRP A 98 24.30 -4.91 -9.50
N VAL A 99 24.96 -3.75 -9.53
CA VAL A 99 24.58 -2.68 -10.48
C VAL A 99 25.72 -2.31 -11.45
N ASN A 100 25.85 -3.07 -12.54
CA ASN A 100 26.72 -2.74 -13.68
C ASN A 100 26.02 -1.83 -14.72
N THR A 101 26.77 -1.19 -15.62
CA THR A 101 26.38 -0.05 -16.47
C THR A 101 25.09 -0.19 -17.31
N ALA A 102 24.69 -1.40 -17.73
CA ALA A 102 23.37 -1.63 -18.36
C ALA A 102 22.20 -1.50 -17.35
N ALA A 103 22.44 -1.88 -16.09
CA ALA A 103 21.53 -1.62 -14.98
C ALA A 103 21.41 -0.11 -14.70
N ARG A 104 22.46 0.70 -14.88
CA ARG A 104 22.36 2.17 -14.66
C ARG A 104 21.39 2.86 -15.63
N ILE A 105 21.34 2.43 -16.89
CA ILE A 105 20.36 2.97 -17.87
C ILE A 105 18.95 2.46 -17.56
N ALA A 106 18.80 1.19 -17.18
CA ALA A 106 17.52 0.65 -16.73
C ALA A 106 17.00 1.34 -15.44
N LEU A 107 17.89 1.70 -14.51
CA LEU A 107 17.57 2.36 -13.25
C LEU A 107 17.23 3.86 -13.43
N HIS A 108 17.86 4.56 -14.38
CA HIS A 108 17.53 5.97 -14.65
C HIS A 108 16.11 6.16 -15.22
N GLY A 109 15.64 5.21 -16.04
CA GLY A 109 14.28 5.20 -16.59
C GLY A 109 13.24 4.48 -15.74
N ALA A 110 13.64 3.90 -14.60
CA ALA A 110 12.74 3.14 -13.74
C ALA A 110 11.92 4.04 -12.82
N LEU A 111 10.75 3.54 -12.40
CA LEU A 111 9.93 4.12 -11.35
C LEU A 111 10.12 3.31 -10.06
N TYR A 112 10.45 3.98 -8.97
CA TYR A 112 10.61 3.37 -7.65
C TYR A 112 9.41 3.73 -6.78
N MET A 113 8.51 2.77 -6.56
CA MET A 113 7.36 2.89 -5.67
C MET A 113 7.81 2.62 -4.24
N VAL A 114 7.55 3.54 -3.33
CA VAL A 114 8.00 3.48 -1.92
C VAL A 114 6.82 3.69 -0.99
N GLU A 115 6.41 2.63 -0.31
CA GLU A 115 5.37 2.63 0.72
C GLU A 115 5.94 1.98 1.98
N ILE A 116 6.42 2.77 2.93
CA ILE A 116 7.10 2.27 4.13
C ILE A 116 6.72 3.15 5.32
N GLY A 117 6.57 2.53 6.48
CA GLY A 117 6.43 3.20 7.78
C GLY A 117 5.12 2.89 8.48
N GLY A 118 4.16 2.30 7.76
CA GLY A 118 2.93 1.79 8.36
C GLY A 118 3.24 0.69 9.37
N GLY A 119 4.18 -0.22 9.04
CA GLY A 119 4.66 -1.25 9.97
C GLY A 119 5.25 -0.65 11.26
N ASP A 120 6.20 0.28 11.14
CA ASP A 120 6.86 0.93 12.28
C ASP A 120 5.88 1.67 13.20
N ILE A 121 4.92 2.40 12.61
CA ILE A 121 3.86 3.08 13.36
C ILE A 121 3.01 2.05 14.10
N ASN A 122 2.59 0.97 13.43
CA ASN A 122 1.83 -0.12 14.06
C ASN A 122 2.58 -0.73 15.26
N PHE A 123 3.87 -1.03 15.11
CA PHE A 123 4.69 -1.57 16.19
C PHE A 123 4.99 -0.56 17.31
N GLY A 124 5.00 0.74 16.98
CA GLY A 124 5.23 1.81 17.96
C GLY A 124 3.98 2.19 18.76
N LEU A 125 2.77 2.01 18.21
CA LEU A 125 1.51 2.42 18.87
C LEU A 125 1.32 1.83 20.29
N PRO A 126 1.63 0.54 20.56
CA PRO A 126 1.57 -0.01 21.92
C PRO A 126 2.49 0.69 22.93
N LEU A 127 3.54 1.39 22.47
CA LEU A 127 4.45 2.17 23.30
C LEU A 127 3.93 3.61 23.55
N GLY A 128 2.81 3.98 22.92
CA GLY A 128 2.11 5.25 23.10
C GLY A 128 2.35 6.26 21.99
N GLY A 129 1.35 7.09 21.71
CA GLY A 129 1.41 8.10 20.63
C GLY A 129 2.58 9.07 20.74
N GLY A 130 2.98 9.45 21.97
CA GLY A 130 4.17 10.28 22.19
C GLY A 130 5.49 9.61 21.80
N TYR A 131 5.60 8.28 21.96
CA TYR A 131 6.75 7.51 21.47
C TYR A 131 6.76 7.50 19.94
N VAL A 132 5.61 7.25 19.31
CA VAL A 132 5.50 7.26 17.86
C VAL A 132 5.90 8.61 17.26
N ILE A 133 5.39 9.71 17.83
CA ILE A 133 5.67 11.07 17.35
C ILE A 133 7.14 11.45 17.53
N ASN A 134 7.73 11.16 18.69
CA ASN A 134 9.06 11.67 19.04
C ASN A 134 10.22 10.73 18.66
N VAL A 135 9.94 9.44 18.44
CA VAL A 135 10.97 8.42 18.20
C VAL A 135 10.75 7.72 16.87
N THR A 136 9.57 7.10 16.67
CA THR A 136 9.31 6.28 15.48
C THR A 136 9.28 7.11 14.20
N ILE A 137 8.44 8.15 14.14
CA ILE A 137 8.27 8.99 12.93
C ILE A 137 9.61 9.59 12.48
N PRO A 138 10.41 10.25 13.35
CA PRO A 138 11.71 10.78 12.95
C PRO A 138 12.68 9.72 12.43
N ALA A 139 12.66 8.50 13.00
CA ALA A 139 13.50 7.40 12.55
C ALA A 139 13.09 6.90 11.16
N VAL A 140 11.78 6.72 10.93
CA VAL A 140 11.22 6.31 9.64
C VAL A 140 11.55 7.35 8.55
N ILE A 141 11.32 8.64 8.83
CA ILE A 141 11.61 9.72 7.88
C ILE A 141 13.10 9.76 7.51
N ARG A 142 13.99 9.58 8.49
CA ARG A 142 15.44 9.48 8.23
C ARG A 142 15.79 8.26 7.38
N GLY A 143 15.24 7.10 7.71
CA GLY A 143 15.47 5.87 6.94
C GLY A 143 14.99 5.97 5.49
N LEU A 144 13.84 6.62 5.26
CA LEU A 144 13.33 6.92 3.93
C LEU A 144 14.25 7.89 3.16
N ALA A 145 14.73 8.95 3.83
CA ALA A 145 15.69 9.88 3.23
C ALA A 145 16.97 9.16 2.80
N ASP A 146 17.56 8.37 3.69
CA ASP A 146 18.78 7.60 3.43
C ASP A 146 18.56 6.55 2.30
N GLY A 147 17.41 5.88 2.31
CA GLY A 147 17.03 4.91 1.27
C GLY A 147 16.93 5.57 -0.10
N ILE A 148 16.22 6.70 -0.20
CA ILE A 148 16.06 7.43 -1.46
C ILE A 148 17.39 8.06 -1.91
N HIS A 149 18.21 8.55 -0.99
CA HIS A 149 19.56 9.01 -1.29
C HIS A 149 20.40 7.90 -1.97
N ASN A 150 20.38 6.69 -1.40
CA ASN A 150 21.08 5.55 -1.98
C ASN A 150 20.55 5.20 -3.38
N LEU A 151 19.24 5.16 -3.56
CA LEU A 151 18.64 4.94 -4.88
C LEU A 151 19.11 6.00 -5.89
N TYR A 152 19.09 7.27 -5.49
CA TYR A 152 19.53 8.38 -6.32
C TYR A 152 21.02 8.29 -6.70
N ALA A 153 21.89 7.93 -5.75
CA ALA A 153 23.32 7.71 -5.96
C ALA A 153 23.58 6.58 -7.00
N HIS A 154 22.68 5.59 -7.05
CA HIS A 154 22.72 4.50 -8.02
C HIS A 154 22.00 4.79 -9.35
N GLY A 155 21.46 6.00 -9.51
CA GLY A 155 20.90 6.49 -10.79
C GLY A 155 19.39 6.62 -10.81
N ALA A 156 18.68 6.34 -9.72
CA ALA A 156 17.24 6.55 -9.64
C ALA A 156 16.90 8.03 -9.85
N ARG A 157 15.89 8.31 -10.68
CA ARG A 157 15.42 9.69 -10.94
C ARG A 157 13.92 9.87 -10.75
N HIS A 158 13.17 8.79 -10.54
CA HIS A 158 11.71 8.85 -10.44
C HIS A 158 11.22 7.99 -9.28
N VAL A 159 10.77 8.64 -8.21
CA VAL A 159 10.26 7.97 -7.01
C VAL A 159 8.77 8.29 -6.87
N LEU A 160 7.94 7.29 -6.64
CA LEU A 160 6.55 7.44 -6.21
C LEU A 160 6.47 7.13 -4.72
N LEU A 161 6.35 8.16 -3.90
CA LEU A 161 6.22 8.05 -2.45
C LEU A 161 4.73 8.02 -2.07
N TYR A 162 4.32 6.98 -1.36
CA TYR A 162 2.97 6.82 -0.84
C TYR A 162 2.91 7.40 0.56
N ASN A 163 1.81 8.04 0.91
CA ASN A 163 1.50 8.33 2.31
C ASN A 163 0.66 7.22 2.92
N MET A 164 0.54 7.24 4.26
CA MET A 164 -0.23 6.24 4.98
C MET A 164 -1.74 6.46 4.77
N PRO A 165 -2.52 5.42 4.43
CA PRO A 165 -3.95 5.51 4.21
C PRO A 165 -4.77 5.82 5.48
N ARG A 166 -6.11 5.88 5.35
CA ARG A 166 -7.09 6.04 6.45
C ARG A 166 -7.17 4.81 7.37
N ALA A 167 -6.05 4.42 7.97
CA ALA A 167 -5.98 3.28 8.89
C ALA A 167 -6.76 3.52 10.20
N ASP A 168 -7.10 4.77 10.53
CA ASP A 168 -8.00 5.15 11.62
C ASP A 168 -9.41 4.55 11.51
N CYS A 169 -9.83 4.19 10.30
CA CYS A 169 -11.10 3.54 10.02
C CYS A 169 -10.96 2.01 9.86
N SER A 170 -9.75 1.46 9.94
CA SER A 170 -9.52 0.04 9.62
C SER A 170 -10.09 -0.88 10.73
N PRO A 171 -10.74 -2.00 10.37
CA PRO A 171 -11.36 -2.91 11.35
C PRO A 171 -10.42 -3.39 12.45
N ASN A 172 -9.14 -3.62 12.13
CA ASN A 172 -8.14 -4.04 13.11
C ASN A 172 -7.82 -2.92 14.11
N TYR A 173 -7.69 -1.67 13.67
CA TYR A 173 -7.53 -0.55 14.60
C TYR A 173 -8.77 -0.37 15.47
N LEU A 174 -9.96 -0.40 14.86
CA LEU A 174 -11.22 -0.29 15.60
C LEU A 174 -11.34 -1.37 16.66
N GLN A 175 -11.00 -2.62 16.32
CA GLN A 175 -10.99 -3.74 17.27
C GLN A 175 -9.97 -3.53 18.39
N SER A 176 -8.71 -3.20 18.05
CA SER A 176 -7.62 -3.08 19.04
C SER A 176 -7.81 -1.91 19.99
N PHE A 177 -8.40 -0.81 19.50
CA PHE A 177 -8.51 0.43 20.27
C PHE A 177 -9.84 0.64 20.99
N GLN A 178 -10.90 -0.14 20.69
CA GLN A 178 -12.23 0.03 21.31
C GLN A 178 -12.24 -0.06 22.85
N GLN A 179 -11.29 -0.78 23.43
CA GLN A 179 -11.19 -1.00 24.87
C GLN A 179 -10.56 0.16 25.64
N PHE A 180 -9.95 1.12 24.93
CA PHE A 180 -9.22 2.22 25.54
C PHE A 180 -10.04 3.52 25.49
N PRO A 181 -10.49 4.06 26.64
CA PRO A 181 -11.39 5.21 26.68
C PRO A 181 -10.76 6.53 26.23
N VAL A 182 -9.43 6.55 26.01
CA VAL A 182 -8.70 7.72 25.51
C VAL A 182 -8.96 7.97 24.02
N TYR A 183 -9.39 6.95 23.27
CA TYR A 183 -9.64 7.07 21.84
C TYR A 183 -11.10 7.43 21.57
N HIS A 184 -11.30 8.52 20.82
CA HIS A 184 -12.61 9.01 20.43
C HIS A 184 -12.92 8.64 18.98
N TYR A 185 -14.21 8.56 18.68
CA TYR A 185 -14.70 8.19 17.35
C TYR A 185 -15.45 9.37 16.73
N ASN A 186 -15.17 9.63 15.45
CA ASN A 186 -15.93 10.61 14.69
C ASN A 186 -17.33 10.07 14.30
N LYS A 187 -18.12 10.89 13.60
CA LYS A 187 -19.47 10.52 13.14
C LYS A 187 -19.49 9.29 12.20
N ASP A 188 -18.36 9.01 11.55
CA ASP A 188 -18.19 7.91 10.59
C ASP A 188 -17.63 6.65 11.28
N GLY A 189 -17.41 6.69 12.60
CA GLY A 189 -16.95 5.55 13.39
C GLY A 189 -15.44 5.30 13.35
N CYS A 190 -14.63 6.26 12.87
CA CYS A 190 -13.18 6.16 12.81
C CYS A 190 -12.49 6.85 14.01
N ILE A 191 -11.28 6.40 14.36
CA ILE A 191 -10.56 6.87 15.56
C ILE A 191 -9.87 8.22 15.32
N VAL A 192 -10.26 9.24 16.07
CA VAL A 192 -9.83 10.63 15.88
C VAL A 192 -8.32 10.81 16.12
N GLU A 193 -7.78 10.29 17.22
CA GLU A 193 -6.38 10.48 17.60
C GLU A 193 -5.44 9.74 16.65
N ILE A 194 -5.86 8.58 16.14
CA ILE A 194 -5.11 7.85 15.12
C ILE A 194 -5.11 8.64 13.80
N ALA A 195 -6.24 9.21 13.40
CA ALA A 195 -6.30 10.05 12.21
C ALA A 195 -5.36 11.27 12.31
N GLN A 196 -5.28 11.90 13.48
CA GLN A 196 -4.36 13.00 13.76
C GLN A 196 -2.88 12.57 13.67
N LEU A 197 -2.54 11.42 14.26
CA LEU A 197 -1.20 10.85 14.19
C LEU A 197 -0.80 10.52 12.74
N ILE A 198 -1.68 9.88 11.98
CA ILE A 198 -1.46 9.57 10.56
C ILE A 198 -1.29 10.86 9.76
N SER A 199 -2.12 11.87 10.00
CA SER A 199 -2.01 13.18 9.34
C SER A 199 -0.66 13.85 9.62
N TYR A 200 -0.17 13.76 10.86
CA TYR A 200 1.16 14.26 11.22
C TYR A 200 2.27 13.50 10.50
N PHE A 201 2.23 12.16 10.49
CA PHE A 201 3.20 11.36 9.74
C PHE A 201 3.20 11.70 8.24
N ASN A 202 2.02 11.80 7.65
CA ASN A 202 1.85 12.14 6.23
C ASN A 202 2.37 13.55 5.92
N SER A 203 2.25 14.51 6.85
CA SER A 203 2.83 15.83 6.66
C SER A 203 4.37 15.79 6.65
N GLN A 204 4.98 14.90 7.44
CA GLN A 204 6.44 14.70 7.41
C GLN A 204 6.89 14.04 6.10
N LEU A 205 6.15 13.05 5.59
CA LEU A 205 6.44 12.44 4.28
C LEU A 205 6.34 13.47 3.14
N GLN A 206 5.35 14.36 3.19
CA GLN A 206 5.21 15.41 2.20
C GLN A 206 6.36 16.43 2.25
N ALA A 207 6.81 16.79 3.47
CA ALA A 207 7.98 17.64 3.66
C ALA A 207 9.25 16.97 3.10
N LEU A 208 9.48 15.69 3.45
CA LEU A 208 10.59 14.90 2.92
C LEU A 208 10.58 14.85 1.39
N ALA A 209 9.43 14.61 0.75
CA ALA A 209 9.33 14.59 -0.71
C ALA A 209 9.74 15.92 -1.35
N ALA A 210 9.38 17.04 -0.72
CA ALA A 210 9.77 18.38 -1.16
C ALA A 210 11.27 18.62 -0.98
N GLU A 211 11.82 18.25 0.17
CA GLU A 211 13.26 18.35 0.48
C GLU A 211 14.11 17.55 -0.52
N LEU A 212 13.79 16.27 -0.73
CA LEU A 212 14.51 15.39 -1.66
C LEU A 212 14.49 15.93 -3.10
N THR A 213 13.36 16.50 -3.53
CA THR A 213 13.23 17.09 -4.87
C THR A 213 14.07 18.36 -5.02
N GLN A 214 14.26 19.12 -3.95
CA GLN A 214 15.12 20.32 -3.94
C GLN A 214 16.60 19.95 -3.85
N GLU A 215 16.94 18.94 -3.05
CA GLU A 215 18.32 18.54 -2.77
C GLU A 215 18.97 17.79 -3.94
N TYR A 216 18.20 16.98 -4.69
CA TYR A 216 18.74 16.08 -5.72
C TYR A 216 18.36 16.52 -7.14
N PRO A 217 19.26 17.20 -7.88
CA PRO A 217 19.01 17.62 -9.25
C PRO A 217 18.59 16.47 -10.17
N GLY A 218 17.45 16.63 -10.84
CA GLY A 218 16.90 15.63 -11.76
C GLY A 218 16.14 14.49 -11.08
N LEU A 219 16.11 14.42 -9.74
CA LEU A 219 15.16 13.57 -9.03
C LEU A 219 13.77 14.20 -9.11
N THR A 220 12.77 13.39 -9.46
CA THR A 220 11.36 13.73 -9.31
C THR A 220 10.73 12.79 -8.30
N VAL A 221 10.25 13.36 -7.20
CA VAL A 221 9.40 12.64 -6.25
C VAL A 221 7.94 12.94 -6.58
N TYR A 222 7.22 11.92 -7.04
CA TYR A 222 5.78 11.89 -7.16
C TYR A 222 5.20 11.53 -5.81
N TYR A 223 4.26 12.31 -5.31
CA TYR A 223 3.59 12.03 -4.04
C TYR A 223 2.19 11.47 -4.33
N PHE A 224 1.90 10.28 -3.81
CA PHE A 224 0.57 9.68 -3.85
C PHE A 224 -0.11 9.87 -2.50
N ASP A 225 -1.13 10.73 -2.49
CA ASP A 225 -1.96 10.98 -1.31
C ASP A 225 -3.04 9.90 -1.18
N TRP A 226 -2.62 8.74 -0.68
CA TRP A 226 -3.49 7.61 -0.37
C TRP A 226 -4.52 7.98 0.70
N PHE A 227 -4.13 8.74 1.72
CA PHE A 227 -5.05 9.23 2.74
C PHE A 227 -6.24 10.00 2.15
N ALA A 228 -5.98 10.95 1.25
CA ALA A 228 -7.02 11.70 0.56
C ALA A 228 -7.85 10.80 -0.37
N ALA A 229 -7.19 9.88 -1.11
CA ALA A 229 -7.88 8.94 -1.98
C ALA A 229 -8.85 8.02 -1.19
N ASN A 230 -8.43 7.48 -0.04
CA ASN A 230 -9.31 6.70 0.82
C ASN A 230 -10.41 7.55 1.44
N THR A 231 -10.11 8.77 1.87
CA THR A 231 -11.13 9.69 2.40
C THR A 231 -12.23 9.92 1.37
N TYR A 232 -11.85 10.17 0.10
CA TYR A 232 -12.82 10.34 -0.97
C TYR A 232 -13.69 9.09 -1.19
N VAL A 233 -13.11 7.89 -1.18
CA VAL A 233 -13.89 6.64 -1.31
C VAL A 233 -14.82 6.42 -0.12
N LEU A 234 -14.36 6.68 1.11
CA LEU A 234 -15.15 6.54 2.34
C LEU A 234 -16.33 7.52 2.37
N GLU A 235 -16.14 8.74 1.87
CA GLU A 235 -17.20 9.75 1.79
C GLU A 235 -18.20 9.50 0.65
N ASN A 236 -17.82 8.71 -0.36
CA ASN A 236 -18.61 8.44 -1.56
C ASN A 236 -18.83 6.93 -1.81
N MET A 237 -18.90 6.12 -0.75
CA MET A 237 -18.93 4.65 -0.83
C MET A 237 -20.01 4.11 -1.77
N ASP A 238 -21.20 4.71 -1.76
CA ASP A 238 -22.33 4.29 -2.57
C ASP A 238 -22.04 4.41 -4.08
N GLU A 239 -21.26 5.43 -4.50
CA GLU A 239 -20.87 5.62 -5.90
C GLU A 239 -19.95 4.49 -6.40
N PHE A 240 -19.14 3.93 -5.51
CA PHE A 240 -18.26 2.80 -5.78
C PHE A 240 -18.93 1.45 -5.47
N GLY A 241 -20.16 1.46 -4.96
CA GLY A 241 -20.93 0.27 -4.62
C GLY A 241 -20.41 -0.46 -3.37
N PHE A 242 -19.75 0.27 -2.45
CA PHE A 242 -19.42 -0.18 -1.11
C PHE A 242 -20.57 0.11 -0.15
N THR A 243 -20.80 -0.77 0.82
CA THR A 243 -21.86 -0.62 1.83
C THR A 243 -21.32 -0.69 3.26
N ASN A 244 -20.03 -0.98 3.43
CA ASN A 244 -19.40 -1.19 4.72
C ASN A 244 -17.91 -0.87 4.61
N SER A 245 -17.41 -0.04 5.53
CA SER A 245 -16.01 0.35 5.64
C SER A 245 -15.37 0.00 6.99
N LEU A 246 -16.18 -0.39 7.99
CA LEU A 246 -15.72 -0.58 9.37
C LEU A 246 -15.59 -2.06 9.75
N GLN A 247 -16.07 -2.97 8.91
CA GLN A 247 -15.93 -4.41 9.14
C GLN A 247 -15.02 -5.04 8.10
N SER A 248 -14.21 -6.01 8.52
CA SER A 248 -13.40 -6.78 7.60
C SER A 248 -14.28 -7.72 6.76
N CYS A 249 -13.87 -7.97 5.51
CA CYS A 249 -14.58 -8.92 4.66
C CYS A 249 -14.24 -10.38 4.98
N CYS A 250 -13.09 -10.65 5.59
CA CYS A 250 -12.61 -11.98 5.97
C CYS A 250 -12.31 -11.95 7.46
N GLY A 251 -13.04 -12.65 8.33
CA GLY A 251 -12.72 -12.56 9.77
C GLY A 251 -13.41 -13.54 10.70
N GLY A 252 -12.99 -13.48 11.96
CA GLY A 252 -13.38 -14.37 13.05
C GLY A 252 -14.66 -13.98 13.80
N GLY A 253 -15.39 -12.95 13.35
CA GLY A 253 -16.59 -12.44 14.01
C GLY A 253 -16.36 -11.19 14.88
N GLY A 254 -17.30 -10.90 15.78
CA GLY A 254 -17.28 -9.67 16.59
C GLY A 254 -17.77 -8.42 15.84
N LYS A 255 -17.76 -7.27 16.52
CA LYS A 255 -18.34 -6.01 16.02
C LYS A 255 -17.73 -5.56 14.68
N PHE A 256 -16.43 -5.72 14.51
CA PHE A 256 -15.69 -5.30 13.32
C PHE A 256 -15.35 -6.48 12.38
N ASN A 257 -15.95 -7.65 12.60
CA ASN A 257 -15.56 -8.91 11.96
C ASN A 257 -14.05 -9.14 12.04
N CYS A 258 -13.45 -8.85 13.20
CA CYS A 258 -12.02 -8.85 13.44
C CYS A 258 -11.82 -9.28 14.88
N ASP A 259 -11.61 -10.57 15.13
CA ASP A 259 -11.50 -11.12 16.49
C ASP A 259 -10.44 -12.22 16.57
N GLY A 260 -9.34 -11.97 17.31
CA GLY A 260 -8.16 -12.84 17.53
C GLY A 260 -6.80 -12.28 17.03
N ASP A 261 -5.79 -13.15 16.81
CA ASP A 261 -4.37 -12.76 16.60
C ASP A 261 -3.85 -12.91 15.14
N GLY A 262 -4.65 -13.45 14.21
CA GLY A 262 -4.24 -13.65 12.81
C GLY A 262 -4.39 -12.41 11.92
N LEU A 263 -3.92 -12.48 10.66
CA LEU A 263 -4.26 -11.49 9.61
C LEU A 263 -5.20 -12.12 8.57
N CYS A 264 -6.07 -11.27 8.00
CA CYS A 264 -7.44 -11.51 7.49
C CYS A 264 -8.44 -11.76 8.63
N GLY A 265 -8.90 -10.65 9.22
CA GLY A 265 -9.91 -10.51 10.29
C GLY A 265 -9.70 -11.34 11.53
N CYS A 266 -8.42 -11.58 11.86
CA CYS A 266 -7.97 -12.00 13.17
C CYS A 266 -8.30 -13.43 13.60
N ALA A 267 -8.54 -14.39 12.69
CA ALA A 267 -8.67 -15.80 13.08
C ALA A 267 -7.47 -16.33 13.92
N PRO A 268 -7.66 -17.21 14.92
CA PRO A 268 -6.56 -17.70 15.74
C PRO A 268 -5.57 -18.56 14.92
N LEU A 269 -4.27 -18.27 15.04
CA LEU A 269 -3.19 -18.96 14.31
C LEU A 269 -3.11 -20.48 14.57
N ASN A 270 -3.69 -20.96 15.68
CA ASN A 270 -3.63 -22.36 16.10
C ASN A 270 -4.83 -23.21 15.65
N HIS A 271 -5.78 -22.67 14.90
CA HIS A 271 -6.95 -23.41 14.42
C HIS A 271 -6.82 -23.69 12.92
N THR A 272 -6.56 -24.95 12.57
CA THR A 272 -6.54 -25.43 11.17
C THR A 272 -7.92 -25.40 10.48
N ASP A 273 -8.98 -25.19 11.26
CA ASP A 273 -10.38 -25.15 10.80
C ASP A 273 -10.97 -23.72 10.81
N ALA A 274 -10.12 -22.69 10.67
CA ALA A 274 -10.59 -21.30 10.63
C ALA A 274 -11.61 -21.11 9.48
N VAL A 275 -12.87 -20.86 9.83
CA VAL A 275 -13.95 -20.55 8.89
C VAL A 275 -13.94 -19.05 8.64
N TYR A 276 -13.55 -18.66 7.44
CA TYR A 276 -13.63 -17.27 7.00
C TYR A 276 -15.04 -16.98 6.50
N THR A 277 -15.74 -16.05 7.15
CA THR A 277 -16.96 -15.48 6.57
C THR A 277 -16.54 -14.40 5.59
N VAL A 278 -16.72 -14.65 4.29
CA VAL A 278 -16.48 -13.67 3.23
C VAL A 278 -17.75 -12.85 3.00
N CYS A 279 -17.65 -11.52 2.92
CA CYS A 279 -18.80 -10.67 2.58
C CYS A 279 -19.48 -11.13 1.27
N GLU A 280 -20.81 -11.26 1.28
CA GLU A 280 -21.57 -11.59 0.07
C GLU A 280 -21.48 -10.45 -0.96
N MET A 281 -21.09 -10.78 -2.19
CA MET A 281 -21.13 -9.81 -3.29
C MET A 281 -22.58 -9.48 -3.66
N LYS A 282 -22.93 -8.18 -3.69
CA LYS A 282 -24.21 -7.72 -4.27
C LYS A 282 -24.26 -8.12 -5.75
N LYS A 283 -25.22 -8.98 -6.14
CA LYS A 283 -25.44 -9.48 -7.52
C LYS A 283 -25.66 -8.40 -8.61
N SER A 284 -25.73 -7.12 -8.27
CA SER A 284 -26.10 -6.05 -9.21
C SER A 284 -25.05 -5.73 -10.29
N LEU A 285 -23.84 -6.30 -10.23
CA LEU A 285 -22.80 -6.12 -11.26
C LEU A 285 -22.66 -7.31 -12.24
N GLU A 286 -23.48 -8.37 -12.11
CA GLU A 286 -23.45 -9.53 -13.02
C GLU A 286 -23.84 -9.22 -14.47
N ARG A 287 -24.32 -8.00 -14.78
CA ARG A 287 -24.62 -7.59 -16.17
C ARG A 287 -23.41 -7.09 -16.97
N SER A 288 -22.24 -6.94 -16.35
CA SER A 288 -21.00 -6.59 -17.05
C SER A 288 -20.13 -7.83 -17.31
N LYS A 289 -20.69 -8.85 -17.96
CA LYS A 289 -19.92 -10.04 -18.37
C LYS A 289 -18.84 -9.76 -19.44
N ASP A 290 -18.85 -8.55 -20.01
CA ASP A 290 -17.98 -8.19 -21.13
C ASP A 290 -16.87 -7.17 -20.79
N ASN A 291 -16.67 -6.78 -19.52
CA ASN A 291 -15.56 -5.90 -19.14
C ASN A 291 -14.68 -6.48 -18.01
N PRO A 292 -13.50 -7.04 -18.32
CA PRO A 292 -12.58 -7.60 -17.33
C PRO A 292 -11.94 -6.55 -16.40
N GLU A 293 -12.07 -5.24 -16.68
CA GLU A 293 -11.50 -4.19 -15.83
C GLU A 293 -12.23 -3.97 -14.50
N ILE A 294 -13.53 -4.28 -14.43
CA ILE A 294 -14.35 -4.04 -13.22
C ILE A 294 -14.20 -5.17 -12.19
N ARG A 295 -13.66 -6.32 -12.59
CA ARG A 295 -13.41 -7.45 -11.68
C ARG A 295 -12.31 -7.19 -10.66
N ALA A 296 -11.41 -6.25 -10.96
CA ALA A 296 -10.14 -6.18 -10.27
C ALA A 296 -10.16 -5.25 -9.06
N SER A 297 -10.96 -4.17 -9.02
CA SER A 297 -10.98 -3.23 -7.90
C SER A 297 -12.27 -3.31 -7.08
N ARG A 298 -12.27 -4.12 -6.03
CA ARG A 298 -13.02 -3.88 -4.80
C ARG A 298 -12.09 -4.14 -3.63
#